data_AF-A0A0B3W7T3-F1
#
_entry.id   AF-A0A0B3W7T3-F1
#
_cell.length_a   1.000
_cell.length_b   1.000
_cell.length_c   1.000
_cell.angle_alpha   90.00
_cell.angle_beta   90.00
_cell.angle_gamma   90.00
#
_symmetry.space_group_name_H-M   'P 1'
#
loop_
_entity.id
_entity.type
_entity.pdbx_description
1 polymer ?
#
loop_
_entity_poly.entity_id
_entity_poly.type
_entity_poly.pdbx_seq_one_letter_code
_entity_poly.pdbx_strand_id
1 'polypeptide(L)'
;MIYSKENSQNIEVNKDTTIKIDESNIYEKIRKHLKEKDGKVHIVMINSQIDFSREEFECSSKYTNEIDRVLSSMQDEGYEIIDVKYDIRKDSDGRSYYDYYRTLIMYR
;
A
#
# COMPACT_ATOMS: atom_id res chain seq x y z
N MET A 1 -50.56 41.83 4.21
CA MET A 1 -49.23 41.36 3.77
C MET A 1 -49.02 39.99 4.41
N ILE A 2 -48.92 38.97 3.58
CA ILE A 2 -48.99 37.55 3.95
C ILE A 2 -47.64 37.09 4.49
N TYR A 3 -47.64 36.34 5.60
CA TYR A 3 -46.46 35.66 6.13
C TYR A 3 -46.03 34.53 5.19
N SER A 4 -44.75 34.48 4.82
CA SER A 4 -44.11 33.30 4.26
C SER A 4 -42.87 32.95 5.08
N LYS A 5 -42.93 31.82 5.78
CA LYS A 5 -41.77 31.13 6.36
C LYS A 5 -40.92 30.60 5.23
N GLU A 6 -39.68 31.08 5.10
CA GLU A 6 -38.65 30.37 4.35
C GLU A 6 -37.93 29.41 5.31
N ASN A 7 -38.25 28.13 5.15
CA ASN A 7 -37.49 27.01 5.66
C ASN A 7 -36.86 26.35 4.44
N SER A 8 -35.53 26.32 4.34
CA SER A 8 -34.78 25.23 3.69
C SER A 8 -33.28 25.51 3.54
N GLN A 9 -32.51 24.56 4.08
CA GLN A 9 -31.20 24.06 3.65
C GLN A 9 -29.95 24.72 4.25
N ASN A 10 -29.53 24.19 5.40
CA ASN A 10 -28.12 24.12 5.76
C ASN A 10 -27.39 23.27 4.70
N ILE A 11 -26.68 23.91 3.78
CA ILE A 11 -25.67 23.25 2.96
C ILE A 11 -24.39 23.28 3.77
N GLU A 12 -24.20 22.29 4.66
CA GLU A 12 -22.86 21.97 5.13
C GLU A 12 -22.09 21.38 3.94
N VAL A 13 -21.22 22.22 3.37
CA VAL A 13 -20.28 21.83 2.33
C VAL A 13 -19.39 20.72 2.91
N ASN A 14 -19.49 19.54 2.31
CA ASN A 14 -18.72 18.34 2.67
C ASN A 14 -17.25 18.69 2.86
N LYS A 15 -16.80 18.58 4.11
CA LYS A 15 -15.39 18.65 4.48
C LYS A 15 -14.67 17.53 3.76
N ASP A 16 -13.65 17.91 2.99
CA ASP A 16 -12.78 17.04 2.20
C ASP A 16 -12.73 15.61 2.71
N THR A 17 -13.34 14.69 1.95
CA THR A 17 -13.15 13.26 2.14
C THR A 17 -11.70 12.96 1.78
N THR A 18 -10.79 13.21 2.71
CA THR A 18 -9.51 12.52 2.75
C THR A 18 -9.89 11.06 2.93
N ILE A 19 -9.91 10.30 1.83
CA ILE A 19 -9.98 8.85 1.89
C ILE A 19 -8.74 8.43 2.65
N LYS A 20 -8.88 8.24 3.96
CA LYS A 20 -7.90 7.49 4.74
C LYS A 20 -7.94 6.09 4.13
N ILE A 21 -6.99 5.80 3.24
CA ILE A 21 -6.73 4.44 2.85
C ILE A 21 -6.36 3.77 4.16
N ASP A 22 -7.27 2.96 4.68
CA ASP A 22 -7.03 2.23 5.90
C ASP A 22 -5.82 1.32 5.63
N GLU A 23 -4.68 1.68 6.20
CA GLU A 23 -3.45 0.88 6.14
C GLU A 23 -3.72 -0.56 6.61
N SER A 24 -4.81 -0.80 7.35
CA SER A 24 -5.30 -2.13 7.73
C SER A 24 -5.52 -3.10 6.57
N ASN A 25 -5.74 -2.60 5.34
CA ASN A 25 -6.13 -3.44 4.20
C ASN A 25 -4.99 -3.79 3.24
N ILE A 26 -3.74 -3.41 3.53
CA ILE A 26 -2.62 -3.69 2.61
C ILE A 26 -2.41 -5.20 2.46
N TYR A 27 -2.40 -5.94 3.57
CA TYR A 27 -2.25 -7.39 3.51
C TYR A 27 -3.39 -8.06 2.75
N GLU A 28 -4.65 -7.69 3.00
CA GLU A 28 -5.82 -8.30 2.34
C GLU A 28 -5.79 -8.16 0.81
N LYS A 29 -5.24 -7.05 0.29
CA LYS A 29 -5.03 -6.87 -1.15
C LYS A 29 -4.03 -7.88 -1.74
N ILE A 30 -3.02 -8.26 -0.97
CA ILE A 30 -2.00 -9.25 -1.38
C ILE A 30 -2.50 -10.68 -1.12
N ARG A 31 -3.15 -10.89 0.02
CA ARG A 31 -3.66 -12.17 0.51
C ARG A 31 -4.50 -12.91 -0.53
N LYS A 32 -5.38 -12.20 -1.24
CA LYS A 32 -6.23 -12.76 -2.31
C LYS A 32 -5.46 -13.36 -3.50
N HIS A 33 -4.16 -13.03 -3.62
CA HIS A 33 -3.27 -13.55 -4.66
C HIS A 33 -2.35 -14.67 -4.16
N LEU A 34 -2.33 -14.93 -2.84
CA LEU A 34 -1.56 -16.02 -2.27
C LEU A 34 -2.21 -17.36 -2.61
N LYS A 35 -1.39 -18.31 -3.04
CA LYS A 35 -1.74 -19.73 -3.11
C LYS A 35 -1.80 -20.35 -1.73
N GLU A 36 -2.70 -21.31 -1.57
CA GLU A 36 -2.77 -22.16 -0.39
C GLU A 36 -1.46 -22.91 -0.16
N LYS A 37 -1.22 -23.28 1.10
CA LYS A 37 -0.06 -24.05 1.54
C LYS A 37 -0.14 -25.49 1.00
N ASP A 38 0.36 -25.69 -0.22
CA ASP A 38 0.37 -26.98 -0.93
C ASP A 38 1.76 -27.66 -0.94
N GLY A 39 2.71 -27.12 -0.16
CA GLY A 39 4.08 -27.60 -0.05
C GLY A 39 5.00 -27.18 -1.21
N LYS A 40 4.48 -26.51 -2.24
CA LYS A 40 5.29 -25.97 -3.35
C LYS A 40 5.80 -24.57 -3.03
N VAL A 41 6.80 -24.15 -3.79
CA VAL A 41 7.29 -22.77 -3.75
C VAL A 41 6.40 -21.91 -4.65
N HIS A 42 5.85 -20.85 -4.08
CA HIS A 42 5.05 -19.85 -4.76
C HIS A 42 5.73 -18.49 -4.72
N ILE A 43 5.27 -17.59 -5.59
CA ILE A 43 5.77 -16.23 -5.66
C ILE A 43 4.62 -15.23 -5.64
N VAL A 44 4.87 -14.09 -5.00
CA VAL A 44 4.02 -12.91 -5.14
C VAL A 44 4.90 -11.70 -5.37
N MET A 45 4.51 -10.87 -6.34
CA MET A 45 5.22 -9.62 -6.66
C MET A 45 4.35 -8.43 -6.28
N ILE A 46 4.89 -7.57 -5.44
CA ILE A 46 4.24 -6.35 -4.95
C ILE A 46 4.86 -5.17 -5.69
N ASN A 47 4.01 -4.27 -6.21
CA ASN A 47 4.45 -3.00 -6.77
C ASN A 47 4.10 -1.90 -5.77
N SER A 48 5.08 -1.09 -5.37
CA SER A 48 4.89 0.07 -4.51
C SER A 48 5.49 1.31 -5.18
N GLN A 49 4.80 2.44 -5.02
CA GLN A 49 5.27 3.75 -5.47
C GLN A 49 5.70 4.53 -4.25
N ILE A 50 6.95 4.97 -4.22
CA ILE A 50 7.54 5.66 -3.08
C ILE A 50 8.00 7.04 -3.53
N ASP A 51 7.69 8.04 -2.70
CA ASP A 51 8.34 9.34 -2.73
C ASP A 51 9.49 9.29 -1.73
N PHE A 52 10.73 9.35 -2.21
CA PHE A 52 11.89 9.42 -1.33
C PHE A 52 12.06 10.84 -0.84
N SER A 53 12.24 10.99 0.48
CA SER A 53 12.77 12.25 1.00
C SER A 53 14.12 12.52 0.34
N ARG A 54 14.46 13.80 0.14
CA ARG A 54 15.75 14.21 -0.40
C ARG A 54 16.87 14.10 0.63
N GLU A 55 16.60 13.52 1.80
CA GLU A 55 17.55 13.40 2.89
C GLU A 55 18.42 12.15 2.68
N GLU A 56 19.73 12.34 2.73
CA GLU A 56 20.68 11.23 2.68
C GLU A 56 20.61 10.46 4.01
N PHE A 57 20.55 9.12 3.94
CA PHE A 57 20.51 8.20 5.10
C PHE A 57 19.21 8.15 5.93
N GLU A 58 18.05 8.15 5.27
CA GLU A 58 16.77 7.87 5.94
C GLU A 58 16.22 6.46 5.63
N CYS A 59 15.49 5.88 6.58
CA CYS A 59 14.63 4.73 6.31
C CYS A 59 13.42 5.18 5.49
N SER A 60 13.14 4.52 4.37
CA SER A 60 11.86 4.68 3.68
C SER A 60 10.75 4.03 4.51
N SER A 61 10.31 4.74 5.55
CA SER A 61 9.44 4.22 6.61
C SER A 61 8.15 3.65 6.05
N LYS A 62 7.54 4.30 5.05
CA LYS A 62 6.32 3.82 4.40
C LYS A 62 6.53 2.45 3.74
N TYR A 63 7.44 2.35 2.77
CA TYR A 63 7.68 1.09 2.06
C TYR A 63 8.14 -0.03 2.99
N THR A 64 9.03 0.31 3.92
CA THR A 64 9.54 -0.65 4.90
C THR A 64 8.40 -1.21 5.74
N ASN A 65 7.53 -0.36 6.28
CA ASN A 65 6.39 -0.79 7.10
C ASN A 65 5.34 -1.56 6.28
N GLU A 66 5.09 -1.17 5.03
CA GLU A 66 4.13 -1.87 4.16
C GLU A 66 4.60 -3.28 3.84
N ILE A 67 5.87 -3.46 3.45
CA ILE A 67 6.44 -4.78 3.15
C ILE A 67 6.54 -5.63 4.43
N ASP A 68 7.03 -5.05 5.54
CA ASP A 68 7.13 -5.74 6.82
C ASP A 68 5.78 -6.25 7.31
N ARG A 69 4.73 -5.43 7.16
CA ARG A 69 3.35 -5.83 7.50
C ARG A 69 2.88 -7.02 6.67
N VAL A 70 3.19 -7.05 5.37
CA VAL A 70 2.83 -8.19 4.52
C VAL A 70 3.57 -9.44 4.96
N LEU A 71 4.89 -9.36 5.18
CA LEU A 71 5.70 -10.50 5.59
C LEU A 71 5.24 -11.06 6.95
N SER A 72 5.06 -10.18 7.94
CA SER A 72 4.58 -10.56 9.27
C SER A 72 3.20 -11.23 9.19
N SER A 73 2.28 -10.65 8.41
CA SER A 73 0.93 -11.23 8.25
C SER A 73 0.96 -12.59 7.53
N MET A 74 1.83 -12.78 6.54
CA MET A 74 2.05 -14.08 5.91
C MET A 74 2.57 -15.11 6.91
N GLN A 75 3.53 -14.72 7.74
CA GLN A 75 4.12 -15.60 8.75
C GLN A 75 3.12 -15.94 9.87
N ASP A 76 2.29 -14.99 10.29
CA ASP A 76 1.19 -15.20 11.24
C ASP A 76 0.16 -16.20 10.71
N GLU A 77 -0.08 -16.22 9.40
CA GLU A 77 -0.91 -17.23 8.74
C GLU A 77 -0.19 -18.56 8.47
N GLY A 78 1.08 -18.68 8.87
CA GLY A 78 1.88 -19.89 8.78
C GLY A 78 2.54 -20.15 7.43
N TYR A 79 2.69 -19.13 6.58
CA TYR A 79 3.54 -19.24 5.39
C TYR A 79 5.02 -19.16 5.78
N GLU A 80 5.85 -19.94 5.10
CA GLU A 80 7.30 -19.88 5.23
C GLU A 80 7.85 -18.90 4.18
N ILE A 81 8.47 -17.80 4.61
CA ILE A 81 9.17 -16.88 3.70
C ILE A 81 10.53 -17.47 3.35
N ILE A 82 10.76 -17.71 2.05
CA ILE A 82 11.99 -18.31 1.54
C ILE A 82 13.00 -17.23 1.16
N ASP A 83 12.54 -16.20 0.46
CA ASP A 83 13.38 -15.11 -0.03
C ASP A 83 12.56 -13.85 -0.32
N VAL A 84 13.21 -12.69 -0.21
CA VAL A 84 12.63 -11.38 -0.54
C VAL A 84 13.64 -10.62 -1.38
N LYS A 85 13.29 -10.38 -2.64
CA LYS A 85 14.11 -9.61 -3.59
C LYS A 85 13.42 -8.29 -3.91
N TYR A 86 14.20 -7.26 -4.23
CA TYR A 86 13.67 -5.97 -4.68
C TYR A 86 14.32 -5.51 -5.97
N ASP A 87 13.58 -4.73 -6.75
CA ASP A 87 14.04 -4.02 -7.93
C ASP A 87 13.53 -2.57 -7.89
N ILE A 88 14.36 -1.63 -8.37
CA ILE A 88 14.06 -0.21 -8.43
C ILE A 88 14.02 0.19 -9.89
N ARG A 89 12.85 0.62 -10.36
CA ARG A 89 12.71 1.24 -11.68
C ARG A 89 12.64 2.74 -11.55
N LYS A 90 13.67 3.38 -12.10
CA LYS A 90 13.66 4.79 -12.44
C LYS A 90 13.06 4.94 -13.83
N ASP A 91 12.25 5.99 -14.05
CA ASP A 91 11.82 6.30 -15.42
C ASP A 91 13.05 6.56 -16.31
N SER A 92 12.93 6.19 -17.58
CA SER A 92 14.01 6.20 -18.58
C SER A 92 14.75 7.53 -18.72
N ASP A 93 14.11 8.61 -18.29
CA ASP A 93 14.59 9.97 -18.49
C ASP A 93 15.18 10.57 -17.19
N GLY A 94 15.14 9.84 -16.08
CA GLY A 94 15.62 10.30 -14.76
C GLY A 94 14.85 11.49 -14.18
N ARG A 95 13.69 11.83 -14.77
CA ARG A 95 12.86 12.99 -14.38
C ARG A 95 11.69 12.64 -13.47
N SER A 96 11.49 11.37 -13.15
CA SER A 96 10.42 10.98 -12.25
C SER A 96 10.71 11.48 -10.85
N TYR A 97 9.72 12.10 -10.22
CA TYR A 97 9.73 12.36 -8.78
C TYR A 97 9.47 11.09 -7.97
N TYR A 98 9.06 10.00 -8.63
CA TYR A 98 8.70 8.75 -7.98
C TYR A 98 9.59 7.61 -8.45
N ASP A 99 10.19 6.90 -7.51
CA ASP A 99 10.83 5.64 -7.81
C ASP A 99 9.81 4.50 -7.63
N TYR A 100 9.77 3.58 -8.60
CA TYR A 100 8.92 2.40 -8.55
C TYR A 100 9.69 1.23 -7.95
N TYR A 101 9.17 0.70 -6.85
CA TYR A 101 9.74 -0.44 -6.15
C TYR A 101 8.92 -1.67 -6.46
N ARG A 102 9.63 -2.75 -6.78
CA ARG A 102 9.04 -4.07 -6.95
C ARG A 102 9.66 -5.00 -5.93
N THR A 103 8.83 -5.68 -5.16
CA THR A 103 9.26 -6.65 -4.16
C THR A 103 8.74 -8.01 -4.57
N LEU A 104 9.65 -8.94 -4.86
CA LEU A 104 9.32 -10.34 -5.15
C LEU A 104 9.53 -11.15 -3.87
N ILE A 105 8.45 -11.75 -3.38
CA ILE A 105 8.46 -12.62 -2.21
C ILE A 105 8.31 -14.05 -2.70
N MET A 106 9.26 -14.90 -2.34
CA MET A 106 9.18 -16.35 -2.52
C MET A 106 8.76 -16.97 -1.19
N TYR A 107 7.77 -17.87 -1.24
CA TYR A 107 7.20 -18.45 -0.03
C TYR A 107 6.69 -19.88 -0.24
N ARG A 108 6.39 -20.58 0.84
CA ARG A 108 5.74 -21.90 0.87
C ARG A 108 4.53 -21.90 1.81
#